data_AF-F5RM20-F1
#
_entry.id   AF-F5RM20-F1
#
_cell.length_a   1.000
_cell.length_b   1.000
_cell.length_c   1.000
_cell.angle_alpha   90.00
_cell.angle_beta   90.00
_cell.angle_gamma   90.00
#
_symmetry.space_group_name_H-M   'P 1'
#
loop_
_entity.id
_entity.type
_entity.pdbx_description
1 polymer ?
#
loop_
_entity_poly.entity_id
_entity_poly.type
_entity_poly.pdbx_seq_one_letter_code
_entity_poly.pdbx_strand_id
1 'polypeptide(L)'
;MGFHYRWFDRDQEKIDEMGIPLTRAELDAREHSKEPERIFSRGEQTGIVLSSVIFAYGWTEGDLSLVFFCLSFLIFELRKIVQRFSRTYGKSIANAMQGFSIALVIGALAMVLST
;
A
#
# COMPACT_ATOMS: atom_id res chain seq x y z
N MET A 1 25.53 -3.84 -23.63
CA MET A 1 24.22 -4.30 -23.11
C MET A 1 24.02 -5.75 -23.52
N GLY A 2 24.04 -6.70 -22.59
CA GLY A 2 23.75 -8.11 -22.86
C GLY A 2 22.31 -8.43 -22.48
N PHE A 3 21.52 -8.94 -23.42
CA PHE A 3 20.18 -9.44 -23.13
C PHE A 3 20.31 -10.78 -22.37
N HIS A 4 20.14 -10.75 -21.05
CA HIS A 4 20.08 -11.96 -20.21
C HIS A 4 18.69 -12.61 -20.39
N TYR A 5 18.60 -13.60 -21.27
CA TYR A 5 17.36 -14.36 -21.45
C TYR A 5 17.27 -15.47 -20.39
N ARG A 6 16.34 -15.31 -19.43
CA ARG A 6 15.96 -16.26 -18.36
C ARG A 6 15.69 -17.70 -18.81
N TRP A 7 15.50 -17.90 -20.11
CA TRP A 7 15.23 -19.20 -20.71
C TRP A 7 16.50 -20.06 -20.88
N PHE A 8 17.68 -19.43 -20.94
CA PHE A 8 18.97 -20.11 -21.19
C PHE A 8 19.82 -20.34 -19.93
N ASP A 9 19.35 -19.96 -18.74
CA ASP A 9 19.95 -20.32 -17.46
C ASP A 9 19.60 -21.79 -17.12
N ARG A 10 20.12 -22.71 -17.93
CA ARG A 10 20.28 -24.13 -17.58
C ARG A 10 21.56 -24.19 -16.74
N ASP A 11 21.55 -24.97 -15.66
CA ASP A 11 22.73 -25.35 -14.85
C ASP A 11 22.89 -24.67 -13.49
N GLN A 12 21.78 -24.32 -12.84
CA GLN A 12 21.72 -24.39 -11.38
C GLN A 12 20.61 -25.37 -10.99
N GLU A 13 20.87 -26.68 -11.18
CA GLU A 13 20.16 -27.73 -10.44
C GLU A 13 20.41 -27.46 -8.95
N LYS A 14 19.56 -26.60 -8.36
CA LYS A 14 19.53 -26.38 -6.92
C LYS A 14 18.92 -27.63 -6.32
N ILE A 15 19.80 -28.46 -5.78
CA ILE A 15 19.47 -29.68 -5.06
C ILE A 15 19.01 -29.27 -3.66
N ASP A 16 17.94 -29.86 -3.13
CA ASP A 16 17.52 -29.63 -1.75
C ASP A 16 18.55 -30.22 -0.77
N GLU A 17 18.47 -29.90 0.53
CA GLU A 17 19.37 -30.46 1.55
C GLU A 17 19.36 -32.01 1.61
N MET A 18 18.34 -32.65 1.03
CA MET A 18 18.18 -34.11 0.94
C MET A 18 18.65 -34.73 -0.39
N GLY A 19 19.29 -33.97 -1.29
CA GLY A 19 19.85 -34.53 -2.52
C GLY A 19 18.84 -34.72 -3.67
N ILE A 20 17.62 -34.22 -3.53
CA ILE A 20 16.55 -34.32 -4.54
C ILE A 20 16.61 -33.06 -5.44
N PRO A 21 16.59 -33.20 -6.78
CA PRO A 21 16.56 -32.06 -7.68
C PRO A 21 15.24 -31.30 -7.49
N LEU A 22 15.28 -30.02 -7.12
CA LEU A 22 14.06 -29.22 -7.01
C LEU A 22 13.44 -29.06 -8.39
N THR A 23 12.13 -29.31 -8.44
CA THR A 23 11.34 -29.09 -9.66
C THR A 23 11.20 -27.59 -9.86
N ARG A 24 11.15 -27.12 -11.13
CA ARG A 24 10.97 -25.69 -11.45
C ARG A 24 9.78 -25.05 -10.75
N ALA A 25 8.71 -25.80 -10.53
CA ALA A 25 7.53 -25.34 -9.79
C ALA A 25 7.82 -25.04 -8.31
N GLU A 26 8.74 -25.78 -7.69
CA GLU A 26 9.14 -25.62 -6.29
C GLU A 26 10.10 -24.44 -6.12
N LEU A 27 10.94 -24.18 -7.13
CA LEU A 27 11.79 -22.98 -7.22
C LEU A 27 10.95 -21.70 -7.35
N ASP A 28 9.98 -21.68 -8.27
CA ASP A 28 9.05 -20.54 -8.42
C ASP A 28 8.23 -20.34 -7.14
N ALA A 29 7.77 -21.41 -6.49
CA ALA A 29 7.05 -21.32 -5.22
C ALA A 29 7.91 -20.71 -4.09
N ARG A 30 9.19 -21.10 -3.98
CA ARG A 30 10.12 -20.52 -2.99
C ARG A 30 10.51 -19.07 -3.32
N GLU A 31 10.58 -18.70 -4.60
CA GLU A 31 10.89 -17.34 -5.04
C GLU A 31 9.70 -16.39 -4.79
N HIS A 32 8.47 -16.83 -5.09
CA HIS A 32 7.25 -16.09 -4.74
C HIS A 32 7.03 -15.97 -3.23
N SER A 33 7.47 -16.97 -2.44
CA SER A 33 7.42 -16.91 -0.98
C SER A 33 8.35 -15.85 -0.38
N LYS A 34 9.29 -15.31 -1.16
CA LYS A 34 10.35 -14.41 -0.69
C LYS A 34 10.14 -12.95 -1.06
N GLU A 35 9.17 -12.60 -1.91
CA GLU A 35 8.84 -11.20 -2.11
C GLU A 35 8.16 -10.68 -0.84
N PRO A 36 8.78 -9.72 -0.11
CA PRO A 36 8.09 -9.09 1.00
C PRO A 36 6.92 -8.33 0.38
N GLU A 37 5.69 -8.81 0.62
CA GLU A 37 4.45 -8.10 0.27
C GLU A 37 4.57 -6.66 0.80
N ARG A 38 4.98 -5.73 -0.05
CA ARG A 38 5.09 -4.32 0.32
C ARG A 38 3.67 -3.84 0.62
N ILE A 39 3.42 -3.49 1.88
CA ILE A 39 2.12 -3.01 2.38
C ILE A 39 1.66 -1.77 1.59
N PHE A 40 2.62 -0.96 1.15
CA PHE A 40 2.39 0.25 0.40
C PHE A 40 3.21 0.23 -0.89
N SER A 41 2.56 0.58 -2.01
CA SER A 41 3.27 0.89 -3.24
C SER A 41 4.09 2.17 -3.08
N ARG A 42 5.17 2.32 -3.85
CA ARG A 42 6.02 3.53 -3.81
C ARG A 42 5.22 4.81 -4.05
N GLY A 43 4.21 4.76 -4.92
CA GLY A 43 3.32 5.89 -5.19
C GLY A 43 2.42 6.27 -4.02
N GLU A 44 2.00 5.30 -3.22
CA GLU A 44 1.18 5.55 -2.01
C GLU A 44 2.03 6.14 -0.90
N GLN A 45 3.27 5.67 -0.72
CA GLN A 45 4.20 6.28 0.24
C GLN A 45 4.43 7.75 -0.07
N THR A 46 4.63 8.11 -1.34
CA THR A 46 4.74 9.51 -1.75
C THR A 46 3.43 10.27 -1.51
N GLY A 47 2.27 9.65 -1.71
CA GLY A 47 0.97 10.25 -1.40
C GLY A 47 0.79 10.54 0.08
N ILE A 48 1.21 9.63 0.97
CA ILE A 48 1.15 9.82 2.43
C ILE A 48 2.09 10.95 2.87
N VAL A 49 3.32 10.96 2.35
CA VAL A 49 4.30 12.01 2.69
C VAL A 49 3.80 13.37 2.19
N LEU A 50 3.37 13.44 0.93
CA LEU A 50 2.89 14.68 0.33
C LEU A 50 1.63 15.21 1.04
N SER A 51 0.67 14.33 1.32
CA SER A 51 -0.53 14.70 2.08
C SER A 51 -0.14 15.19 3.47
N SER A 52 0.72 14.50 4.21
CA SER A 52 1.19 14.96 5.53
C SER A 52 1.82 16.36 5.52
N VAL A 53 2.58 16.70 4.46
CA VAL A 53 3.15 18.05 4.30
C VAL A 53 2.07 19.08 4.01
N ILE A 54 1.13 18.78 3.11
CA ILE A 54 0.00 19.67 2.77
C ILE A 54 -0.91 19.86 3.99
N PHE A 55 -1.10 18.83 4.82
CA PHE A 55 -1.84 18.93 6.07
C PHE A 55 -1.19 19.92 7.04
N ALA A 56 0.13 19.82 7.25
CA ALA A 56 0.85 20.73 8.12
C ALA A 56 0.76 22.18 7.62
N TYR A 57 0.84 22.37 6.31
CA TYR A 57 0.65 23.67 5.66
C TYR A 57 -0.77 24.21 5.83
N GLY A 58 -1.80 23.42 5.49
CA GLY A 58 -3.20 23.80 5.65
C GLY A 58 -3.57 24.09 7.11
N TRP A 59 -2.95 23.41 8.06
CA TRP A 59 -3.09 23.70 9.49
C TRP A 59 -2.51 25.06 9.86
N THR A 60 -1.35 25.42 9.30
CA THR A 60 -0.74 26.74 9.56
C THR A 60 -1.49 27.90 8.91
N GLU A 61 -2.12 27.67 7.76
CA GLU A 61 -2.87 28.69 7.02
C GLU A 61 -4.34 28.78 7.46
N GLY A 62 -4.80 27.83 8.28
CA GLY A 62 -6.18 27.78 8.81
C GLY A 62 -7.21 27.31 7.78
N ASP A 63 -6.77 26.72 6.68
CA ASP A 63 -7.64 26.28 5.59
C ASP A 63 -8.27 24.91 5.92
N LEU A 64 -9.41 24.98 6.61
CA LEU A 64 -10.14 23.81 7.11
C LEU A 64 -10.49 22.82 5.99
N SER A 65 -10.85 23.32 4.80
CA SER A 65 -11.17 22.49 3.64
C SER A 65 -9.99 21.61 3.21
N LEU A 66 -8.80 22.20 3.15
CA LEU A 66 -7.56 21.51 2.81
C LEU A 66 -7.19 20.46 3.86
N VAL A 67 -7.35 20.81 5.14
CA VAL A 67 -7.11 19.94 6.30
C VAL A 67 -8.04 18.73 6.28
N PHE A 68 -9.34 18.93 6.03
CA PHE A 68 -10.34 17.85 5.93
C PHE A 68 -10.07 16.94 4.73
N PHE A 69 -9.72 17.51 3.58
CA PHE A 69 -9.32 16.73 2.41
C PHE A 69 -8.11 15.86 2.72
N CYS A 70 -7.11 16.43 3.39
CA CYS A 70 -5.90 15.69 3.69
C CYS A 70 -6.10 14.59 4.74
N LEU A 71 -6.92 14.83 5.77
CA LEU A 71 -7.33 13.82 6.75
C LEU A 71 -8.06 12.66 6.09
N SER A 72 -8.92 12.95 5.11
CA SER A 72 -9.64 11.91 4.37
C SER A 72 -8.69 10.91 3.70
N PHE A 73 -7.60 11.41 3.10
CA PHE A 73 -6.61 10.62 2.40
C PHE A 73 -5.75 9.81 3.38
N LEU A 74 -5.30 10.44 4.47
CA LEU A 74 -4.54 9.76 5.53
C LEU A 74 -5.32 8.61 6.15
N ILE A 75 -6.61 8.80 6.42
CA ILE A 75 -7.48 7.75 6.96
C ILE A 75 -7.71 6.63 5.96
N PHE A 76 -7.84 6.96 4.67
CA PHE A 76 -7.95 5.96 3.61
C PHE A 76 -6.71 5.05 3.57
N GLU A 77 -5.51 5.62 3.69
CA GLU A 77 -4.27 4.85 3.70
C GLU A 77 -4.11 4.05 5.01
N LEU A 78 -4.55 4.60 6.14
CA LEU A 78 -4.56 3.91 7.44
C LEU A 78 -5.38 2.60 7.39
N ARG A 79 -6.38 2.51 6.51
CA ARG A 79 -7.18 1.29 6.25
C ARG A 79 -6.30 0.08 5.95
N LYS A 80 -5.25 0.25 5.13
CA LYS A 80 -4.36 -0.83 4.69
C LYS A 80 -3.54 -1.38 5.84
N ILE A 81 -3.14 -0.51 6.78
CA ILE A 81 -2.44 -0.88 8.01
C ILE A 81 -3.37 -1.73 8.89
N VAL A 82 -4.62 -1.28 9.06
CA VAL A 82 -5.62 -1.98 9.89
C VAL A 82 -6.01 -3.34 9.31
N GLN A 83 -6.15 -3.45 7.98
CA GLN A 83 -6.40 -4.74 7.31
C GLN A 83 -5.29 -5.75 7.59
N ARG A 84 -4.03 -5.30 7.68
CA ARG A 84 -2.90 -6.19 7.92
C ARG A 84 -2.73 -6.58 9.39
N PHE A 85 -3.02 -5.67 10.32
CA PHE A 85 -2.90 -5.93 11.75
C PHE A 85 -4.06 -6.74 12.35
N SER A 86 -5.26 -6.65 11.78
CA SER A 86 -6.46 -7.29 12.35
C SER A 86 -6.97 -8.42 11.45
N ARG A 87 -6.47 -9.65 11.67
CA ARG A 87 -6.89 -10.85 10.92
C ARG A 87 -8.39 -11.15 11.05
N THR A 88 -9.02 -10.83 12.18
CA THR A 88 -10.42 -11.22 12.47
C THR A 88 -11.43 -10.09 12.24
N TYR A 89 -11.06 -8.83 12.53
CA TYR A 89 -11.95 -7.66 12.40
C TYR A 89 -11.50 -6.63 11.37
N GLY A 90 -10.33 -6.85 10.74
CA GLY A 90 -9.72 -5.88 9.82
C GLY A 90 -10.58 -5.54 8.62
N LYS A 91 -11.41 -6.48 8.13
CA LYS A 91 -12.28 -6.23 6.97
C LYS A 91 -13.42 -5.24 7.30
N SER A 92 -14.05 -5.37 8.46
CA SER A 92 -15.15 -4.49 8.88
C SER A 92 -14.64 -3.10 9.24
N ILE A 93 -13.55 -3.01 10.00
CA ILE A 93 -12.94 -1.73 10.38
C ILE A 93 -12.44 -1.00 9.13
N ALA A 94 -11.85 -1.73 8.19
CA ALA A 94 -11.41 -1.16 6.94
C ALA A 94 -12.54 -0.59 6.09
N ASN A 95 -13.73 -1.22 6.10
CA ASN A 95 -14.88 -0.72 5.37
C ASN A 95 -15.45 0.56 6.03
N ALA A 96 -15.48 0.59 7.37
CA ALA A 96 -15.88 1.78 8.11
C ALA A 96 -14.92 2.96 7.86
N MET A 97 -13.61 2.71 7.85
CA MET A 97 -12.60 3.73 7.55
C MET A 97 -12.69 4.25 6.12
N GLN A 98 -13.00 3.37 5.16
CA GLN A 98 -13.26 3.78 3.78
C GLN A 98 -14.49 4.68 3.69
N GLY A 99 -15.59 4.31 4.36
CA GLY A 99 -16.80 5.14 4.42
C GLY A 99 -16.54 6.51 5.06
N PHE A 100 -15.77 6.54 6.15
CA PHE A 100 -15.39 7.78 6.82
C PHE A 100 -14.51 8.67 5.95
N SER A 101 -13.54 8.10 5.24
CA SER A 101 -12.72 8.84 4.27
C SER A 101 -13.58 9.49 3.18
N ILE A 102 -14.51 8.74 2.57
CA ILE A 102 -15.40 9.29 1.54
C ILE A 102 -16.26 10.43 2.10
N ALA A 103 -16.81 10.26 3.31
CA ALA A 103 -17.59 11.30 3.97
C ALA A 103 -16.75 12.58 4.22
N LEU A 104 -15.48 12.45 4.60
CA LEU A 104 -14.58 13.59 4.78
C LEU A 104 -14.25 14.29 3.46
N VAL A 105 -14.06 13.57 2.36
CA VAL A 105 -13.89 14.18 1.02
C VAL A 105 -15.13 14.98 0.64
N ILE A 106 -16.31 14.40 0.82
CA ILE A 106 -17.58 15.09 0.50
C ILE A 106 -17.75 16.33 1.38
N GLY A 107 -17.41 16.24 2.68
CA GLY A 107 -17.44 17.38 3.60
C GLY A 107 -16.47 18.49 3.19
N ALA A 108 -15.25 18.14 2.80
CA ALA A 108 -14.27 19.09 2.29
C ALA A 108 -14.77 19.78 1.00
N LEU A 109 -15.32 19.02 0.05
CA LEU A 109 -15.88 19.58 -1.19
C LEU A 109 -17.06 20.51 -0.90
N ALA A 110 -17.95 20.15 0.03
CA ALA A 110 -19.06 21.00 0.44
C ALA A 110 -18.57 22.32 1.04
N MET A 111 -17.53 22.29 1.89
CA MET A 111 -16.93 23.51 2.47
C MET A 111 -16.34 24.41 1.39
N VAL A 112 -15.58 23.84 0.44
CA VAL A 112 -15.01 24.59 -0.70
C VAL A 112 -16.09 25.21 -1.57
N LEU A 113 -17.20 24.51 -1.81
CA LEU A 113 -18.31 25.01 -2.64
C LEU A 113 -19.20 26.04 -1.90
N SER A 114 -19.15 26.06 -0.57
CA SER A 114 -19.94 26.96 0.28
C SER A 114 -19.21 28.24 0.70
N THR A 115 -17.89 28.30 0.49
CA THR A 115 -17.02 29.47 0.69
C THR A 115 -16.94 30.28 -0.59
#